data_AF-A0A961MVV3-F1
#
_entry.id   AF-A0A961MVV3-F1
#
_cell.length_a   1.000
_cell.length_b   1.000
_cell.length_c   1.000
_cell.angle_alpha   90.00
_cell.angle_beta   90.00
_cell.angle_gamma   90.00
#
_symmetry.space_group_name_H-M   'P 1'
#
loop_
_entity.id
_entity.type
_entity.pdbx_description
1 polymer ?
#
loop_
_entity_poly.entity_id
_entity_poly.type
_entity_poly.pdbx_seq_one_letter_code
_entity_poly.pdbx_strand_id
1 'polypeptide(L)'
;MTTLVLGHKSPDTDSTGSPLIWAWYLSQVQGTPARAVLLGEPNTEAAFMLRRWGLDKPEIIADVEPGQKVVIVDTNNPAELPDGISAADIRAIIDHHKLVGG
;
A
#
# COMPACT_ATOMS: atom_id res chain seq x y z
N MET A 1 1.58 16.65 -5.14
CA MET A 1 1.10 15.77 -4.05
C MET A 1 1.59 14.37 -4.32
N THR A 2 2.21 13.74 -3.33
CA THR A 2 2.75 12.38 -3.42
C THR A 2 1.62 11.37 -3.33
N THR A 3 1.61 10.39 -4.23
CA THR A 3 0.68 9.25 -4.18
C THR A 3 1.13 8.26 -3.11
N LEU A 4 0.24 7.86 -2.20
CA LEU A 4 0.51 6.78 -1.26
C LEU A 4 0.21 5.45 -1.93
N VAL A 5 1.08 4.47 -1.76
CA VAL A 5 0.83 3.09 -2.18
C VAL A 5 0.73 2.24 -0.92
N LEU A 6 -0.37 1.50 -0.78
CA LEU A 6 -0.70 0.76 0.44
C LEU A 6 -1.40 -0.57 0.14
N GLY A 7 -1.11 -1.58 0.95
CA GLY A 7 -1.81 -2.85 0.97
C GLY A 7 -2.89 -2.92 2.05
N HIS A 8 -3.32 -4.13 2.41
CA HIS A 8 -4.28 -4.37 3.50
C HIS A 8 -3.72 -4.18 4.93
N LYS A 9 -4.61 -3.97 5.91
CA LYS A 9 -4.35 -3.72 7.36
C LYS A 9 -3.41 -4.71 8.06
N SER A 10 -3.43 -5.98 7.65
CA SER A 10 -2.58 -7.03 8.24
C SER A 10 -1.49 -7.44 7.25
N PRO A 11 -0.44 -6.62 7.03
CA PRO A 11 0.47 -6.80 5.91
C PRO A 11 1.26 -8.11 6.04
N ASP A 12 1.09 -8.96 5.04
CA ASP A 12 1.93 -10.10 4.78
C ASP A 12 3.05 -9.71 3.80
N THR A 13 3.72 -10.69 3.18
CA THR A 13 4.86 -10.40 2.31
C THR A 13 4.44 -9.65 1.05
N ASP A 14 3.27 -9.93 0.46
CA ASP A 14 2.82 -9.26 -0.75
C ASP A 14 2.34 -7.83 -0.43
N SER A 15 1.46 -7.69 0.57
CA SER A 15 0.99 -6.41 1.09
C SER A 15 2.09 -5.53 1.73
N THR A 16 3.29 -6.06 1.94
CA THR A 16 4.51 -5.29 2.30
C THR A 16 5.38 -4.97 1.08
N GLY A 17 5.60 -5.95 0.20
CA GLY A 17 6.52 -5.84 -0.94
C GLY A 17 5.93 -5.07 -2.12
N SER A 18 4.67 -5.33 -2.46
CA SER A 18 3.98 -4.69 -3.59
C SER A 18 3.89 -3.17 -3.45
N PRO A 19 3.60 -2.59 -2.26
CA PRO A 19 3.66 -1.13 -2.10
C PRO A 19 5.04 -0.53 -2.43
N LEU A 20 6.12 -1.19 -2.00
CA LEU A 20 7.50 -0.76 -2.29
C LEU A 20 7.79 -0.77 -3.79
N ILE A 21 7.46 -1.88 -4.46
CA ILE A 21 7.70 -2.06 -5.90
C ILE A 21 6.89 -1.06 -6.71
N TRP A 22 5.61 -0.89 -6.38
CA TRP A 22 4.74 -0.02 -7.16
C TRP A 22 5.04 1.46 -6.92
N ALA A 23 5.39 1.86 -5.70
CA ALA A 23 5.88 3.22 -5.42
C ALA A 23 7.18 3.53 -6.18
N TRP A 24 8.10 2.55 -6.25
CA TRP A 24 9.31 2.65 -7.09
C TRP A 24 8.95 2.80 -8.56
N TYR A 25 8.05 1.98 -9.10
CA TYR A 25 7.65 2.03 -10.50
C TYR A 25 7.04 3.38 -10.86
N LEU A 26 6.08 3.87 -10.07
CA LEU A 26 5.45 5.17 -10.28
C LEU A 26 6.50 6.30 -10.27
N SER A 27 7.40 6.29 -9.29
CA SER A 27 8.37 7.37 -9.11
C SER A 27 9.51 7.34 -10.13
N GLN A 28 10.10 6.16 -10.34
CA GLN A 28 11.34 6.00 -11.10
C GLN A 28 11.09 5.72 -12.59
N VAL A 29 9.94 5.12 -12.93
CA VAL A 29 9.63 4.74 -14.32
C VAL A 29 8.59 5.67 -14.92
N GLN A 30 7.54 6.03 -14.17
CA GLN A 30 6.47 6.90 -14.68
C GLN A 30 6.64 8.39 -14.35
N GLY A 31 7.66 8.77 -13.57
CA GLY A 31 7.88 10.16 -13.16
C GLY A 31 6.76 10.75 -12.29
N THR A 32 5.97 9.89 -11.63
CA THR A 32 4.88 10.28 -10.73
C THR A 32 5.32 10.09 -9.29
N PRO A 33 5.48 11.15 -8.48
CA PRO A 33 5.93 11.02 -7.09
C PRO A 33 5.02 10.10 -6.28
N ALA A 34 5.58 9.00 -5.76
CA ALA A 34 4.87 8.05 -4.93
C ALA A 34 5.73 7.56 -3.76
N ARG A 35 5.09 7.12 -2.67
CA ARG A 35 5.76 6.48 -1.54
C ARG A 35 4.95 5.31 -1.02
N ALA A 36 5.63 4.25 -0.62
CA ALA A 36 5.02 3.11 0.06
C ALA A 36 4.67 3.49 1.51
N VAL A 37 3.54 2.99 1.99
CA VAL A 37 3.13 3.01 3.40
C VAL A 37 2.51 1.67 3.75
N LEU A 38 2.53 1.33 5.04
CA LEU A 38 1.86 0.16 5.58
C LEU A 38 0.70 0.58 6.48
N LEU A 39 -0.27 -0.32 6.65
CA LEU A 39 -1.43 -0.12 7.52
C LEU A 39 -1.31 -0.87 8.86
N GLY A 40 -0.21 -1.58 9.06
CA GLY A 40 0.07 -2.38 10.25
C GLY A 40 1.51 -2.84 10.30
N GLU A 41 1.88 -3.55 11.37
CA GLU A 41 3.19 -4.18 11.46
C GLU A 41 3.28 -5.40 10.54
N PRO A 42 4.34 -5.52 9.71
CA PRO A 42 4.57 -6.71 8.90
C PRO A 42 4.66 -7.97 9.76
N ASN A 43 4.13 -9.09 9.24
CA ASN A 43 4.37 -10.38 9.86
C ASN A 43 5.87 -10.76 9.86
N THR A 44 6.24 -11.85 10.54
CA THR A 44 7.65 -12.25 10.69
C THR A 44 8.35 -12.56 9.36
N GLU A 45 7.62 -13.08 8.37
CA GLU A 45 8.11 -13.39 7.02
C GLU A 45 8.38 -12.11 6.24
N ALA A 46 7.42 -11.18 6.21
CA ALA A 46 7.56 -9.88 5.56
C ALA A 46 8.67 -9.04 6.22
N ALA A 47 8.76 -9.06 7.55
CA ALA A 47 9.85 -8.42 8.27
C ALA A 47 11.21 -9.07 7.96
N PHE A 48 11.25 -10.39 7.75
CA PHE A 48 12.46 -11.08 7.26
C PHE A 48 12.82 -10.62 5.85
N MET A 49 11.86 -10.51 4.93
CA MET A 49 12.06 -10.00 3.58
C MET A 49 12.73 -8.62 3.61
N LEU A 50 12.17 -7.65 4.35
CA LEU A 50 12.75 -6.31 4.47
C LEU A 50 14.22 -6.37 4.92
N ARG A 51 14.51 -7.12 5.99
CA ARG A 51 15.89 -7.27 6.51
C ARG A 51 16.81 -7.99 5.52
N ARG A 52 16.32 -9.04 4.86
CA ARG A 52 17.10 -9.90 3.97
C ARG A 52 17.67 -9.13 2.77
N TRP A 53 16.92 -8.14 2.30
CA TRP A 53 17.28 -7.28 1.17
C TRP A 53 17.71 -5.86 1.58
N GLY A 54 17.78 -5.55 2.88
CA GLY A 54 18.22 -4.24 3.37
C GLY A 54 17.26 -3.11 2.97
N LEU A 55 15.96 -3.40 2.90
CA LEU A 55 14.93 -2.42 2.59
C LEU A 55 14.47 -1.72 3.87
N ASP A 56 14.31 -0.40 3.80
CA ASP A 56 13.69 0.36 4.88
C ASP A 56 12.23 -0.05 5.05
N LYS A 57 11.81 -0.25 6.31
CA LYS A 57 10.40 -0.48 6.61
C LYS A 57 9.62 0.79 6.25
N PRO A 58 8.57 0.71 5.39
CA PRO A 58 7.74 1.88 5.12
C PRO A 58 7.08 2.40 6.39
N GLU A 59 6.75 3.69 6.38
CA GLU A 59 5.97 4.30 7.45
C GLU A 59 4.64 3.56 7.63
N ILE A 60 4.27 3.30 8.87
CA ILE A 60 2.95 2.78 9.22
C ILE A 60 2.04 3.98 9.47
N ILE A 61 0.95 4.06 8.72
CA ILE A 61 -0.07 5.10 8.87
C ILE A 61 -1.36 4.49 9.43
N ALA A 62 -2.11 5.28 10.19
CA ALA A 62 -3.42 4.86 10.71
C ALA A 62 -4.56 5.12 9.73
N ASP A 63 -4.46 6.20 8.95
CA ASP A 63 -5.52 6.64 8.04
C ASP A 63 -4.99 7.48 6.86
N VAL A 64 -5.88 7.82 5.93
CA VAL A 64 -5.62 8.70 4.79
C VAL A 64 -6.54 9.92 4.79
N GLU A 65 -6.00 11.08 4.43
CA GLU A 65 -6.77 12.32 4.36
C GLU A 65 -7.75 12.34 3.17
N PRO A 66 -8.87 13.05 3.27
CA PRO A 66 -9.77 13.26 2.13
C PRO A 66 -9.04 13.84 0.91
N GLY A 67 -9.26 13.25 -0.26
CA GLY A 67 -8.59 13.62 -1.52
C GLY A 67 -7.12 13.19 -1.63
N GLN A 68 -6.57 12.49 -0.63
CA GLN A 68 -5.23 11.89 -0.75
C GLN A 68 -5.20 10.93 -1.93
N LYS A 69 -4.22 11.11 -2.82
CA LYS A 69 -3.99 10.18 -3.93
C LYS A 69 -3.49 8.86 -3.38
N VAL A 70 -4.20 7.78 -3.68
CA VAL A 70 -3.83 6.44 -3.23
C VAL A 70 -3.80 5.45 -4.40
N VAL A 71 -2.87 4.50 -4.32
CA VAL A 71 -2.95 3.25 -5.06
C VAL A 71 -3.07 2.13 -4.03
N ILE A 72 -4.09 1.31 -4.20
CA ILE A 72 -4.30 0.13 -3.37
C ILE A 72 -3.67 -1.05 -4.09
N VAL A 73 -2.92 -1.87 -3.37
CA VAL A 73 -2.39 -3.13 -3.87
C VAL A 73 -2.87 -4.28 -3.00
N ASP A 74 -2.97 -5.47 -3.57
CA ASP A 74 -3.18 -6.73 -2.83
C ASP A 74 -4.49 -6.82 -2.01
N THR A 75 -5.41 -5.89 -2.23
CA THR A 75 -6.78 -6.00 -1.75
C THR A 75 -7.69 -5.06 -2.54
N ASN A 76 -8.97 -5.40 -2.59
CA ASN A 76 -10.04 -4.51 -3.00
C ASN A 76 -11.14 -4.42 -1.93
N ASN A 77 -10.95 -5.08 -0.78
CA ASN A 77 -11.94 -5.19 0.29
C ASN A 77 -11.90 -3.95 1.19
N PRO A 78 -12.96 -3.11 1.24
CA PRO A 78 -12.95 -1.90 2.07
C PRO A 78 -12.72 -2.17 3.57
N ALA A 79 -13.12 -3.34 4.09
CA ALA A 79 -12.91 -3.69 5.49
C ALA A 79 -11.43 -3.84 5.87
N GLU A 80 -10.58 -4.14 4.89
CA GLU A 80 -9.13 -4.32 5.04
C GLU A 80 -8.35 -3.01 4.82
N LEU A 81 -9.03 -1.90 4.53
CA LEU A 81 -8.46 -0.59 4.21
C LEU A 81 -8.81 0.44 5.28
N PRO A 82 -8.09 1.58 5.37
CA PRO A 82 -8.35 2.59 6.40
C PRO A 82 -9.74 3.20 6.25
N ASP A 83 -10.30 3.70 7.35
CA ASP A 83 -11.67 4.20 7.37
C ASP A 83 -11.85 5.40 6.40
N GLY A 84 -10.82 6.24 6.27
CA GLY A 84 -10.78 7.37 5.33
C GLY A 84 -10.64 6.98 3.85
N ILE A 85 -10.49 5.69 3.50
CA ILE A 85 -10.21 5.27 2.11
C ILE A 85 -11.32 5.68 1.13
N SER A 86 -12.57 5.73 1.60
CA SER A 86 -13.73 6.12 0.81
C SER A 86 -13.71 7.60 0.37
N ALA A 87 -12.98 8.44 1.12
CA ALA A 87 -12.82 9.86 0.81
C ALA A 87 -11.52 10.16 0.01
N ALA A 88 -10.68 9.15 -0.25
CA ALA A 88 -9.44 9.29 -0.99
C ALA A 88 -9.65 9.39 -2.51
N ASP A 89 -8.66 9.95 -3.23
CA ASP A 89 -8.57 9.90 -4.69
C ASP A 89 -7.89 8.57 -5.09
N ILE A 90 -8.69 7.49 -5.19
CA ILE A 90 -8.20 6.16 -5.58
C ILE A 90 -7.80 6.18 -7.05
N ARG A 91 -6.49 6.11 -7.30
CA ARG A 91 -5.87 6.22 -8.64
C ARG A 91 -5.81 4.89 -9.37
N ALA A 92 -5.62 3.80 -8.62
CA ALA A 92 -5.55 2.44 -9.13
C ALA A 92 -5.77 1.43 -8.01
N ILE A 93 -6.19 0.22 -8.40
CA ILE A 93 -6.20 -0.99 -7.57
C ILE A 93 -5.46 -2.07 -8.36
N ILE A 94 -4.43 -2.68 -7.77
CA ILE A 94 -3.67 -3.79 -8.37
C ILE A 94 -3.81 -4.97 -7.42
N ASP A 95 -4.66 -5.91 -7.77
CA ASP A 95 -5.08 -6.97 -6.86
C ASP A 95 -5.36 -8.27 -7.61
N HIS A 96 -5.23 -9.38 -6.90
CA HIS A 96 -5.47 -10.73 -7.38
C HIS A 96 -6.55 -11.48 -6.56
N HIS A 97 -7.11 -10.83 -5.55
CA HIS A 97 -8.22 -11.37 -4.77
C HIS A 97 -9.54 -11.32 -5.55
N LYS A 98 -10.53 -12.03 -5.02
CA LYS A 98 -11.90 -11.94 -5.52
C LYS A 98 -12.40 -10.50 -5.33
N LEU A 99 -13.03 -9.95 -6.36
CA LEU A 99 -13.70 -8.66 -6.25
C LEU A 99 -14.86 -8.76 -5.25
N VAL A 100 -14.85 -7.89 -4.24
CA VAL A 100 -15.87 -7.75 -3.21
C VAL A 100 -16.67 -6.47 -3.50
N GLY A 101 -18.00 -6.56 -3.40
CA GLY A 101 -18.85 -5.38 -3.43
C GLY A 101 -18.79 -4.65 -2.09
N GLY A 102 -18.47 -3.36 -2.13
CA GLY A 102 -18.63 -2.43 -1.01
C GLY A 102 -20.05 -1.92 -0.90
#